data_AF-A0AAV0U758-F1
#
_entry.id   AF-A0AAV0U758-F1
#
_cell.length_a   1.000
_cell.length_b   1.000
_cell.length_c   1.000
_cell.angle_alpha   90.00
_cell.angle_beta   90.00
_cell.angle_gamma   90.00
#
_symmetry.space_group_name_H-M   'P 1'
#
loop_
_entity.id
_entity.type
_entity.pdbx_description
1 polymer ?
#
loop_
_entity_poly.entity_id
_entity_poly.type
_entity_poly.pdbx_seq_one_letter_code
_entity_poly.pdbx_strand_id
1 'polypeptide(L)'
;MTTSSRSRAPLPPDSSGFPRLFHPISLFIFFSGVLATYCTIILQEWKPIDYSNIGHVKSSDFLSYGPIDVVYTWVNGTDPRWKKEKEFWHKHWIASLTGQPLPVWGEQETLDIKGKDDSNSDNRFRDNEELRYSLRSLEKYAPWVRHIYVVTDGQIPSWLDIESSKISIIKHEVIFTNKSHLPVFSSPAIEWNLDNIPGLSEMFLYLNDDVFLGSPVRPEDFHVILIWGTVDVT
;
A
#
# COMPACT_ATOMS: atom_id res chain seq x y z
N MET A 1 31.06 -91.23 20.40
CA MET A 1 32.53 -91.15 20.49
C MET A 1 32.97 -90.41 19.24
N THR A 2 33.66 -89.28 19.23
CA THR A 2 34.53 -88.64 20.22
C THR A 2 34.70 -87.18 19.76
N THR A 3 34.73 -86.28 20.71
CA THR A 3 35.06 -84.86 20.56
C THR A 3 36.51 -84.68 20.10
N SER A 4 36.78 -83.65 19.29
CA SER A 4 38.14 -83.12 19.14
C SER A 4 38.06 -81.61 18.93
N SER A 5 38.39 -80.89 20.00
CA SER A 5 38.62 -79.46 20.01
C SER A 5 40.02 -79.17 19.44
N ARG A 6 40.12 -78.19 18.54
CA ARG A 6 41.39 -77.56 18.18
C ARG A 6 41.23 -76.05 18.30
N SER A 7 41.93 -75.47 19.28
CA SER A 7 42.07 -74.03 19.45
C SER A 7 42.84 -73.45 18.27
N ARG A 8 42.38 -72.31 17.75
CA ARG A 8 43.07 -71.52 16.73
C ARG A 8 43.50 -70.21 17.39
N ALA A 9 44.77 -69.87 17.19
CA ALA A 9 45.47 -68.71 17.74
C ALA A 9 44.77 -67.36 17.42
N PRO A 10 44.97 -66.31 18.24
CA PRO A 10 44.34 -65.02 18.01
C PRO A 10 44.87 -64.33 16.75
N LEU A 11 43.97 -63.72 15.99
CA LEU A 11 44.28 -62.89 14.81
C LEU A 11 44.94 -61.55 15.25
N PRO A 12 45.80 -60.94 14.43
CA PRO A 12 46.40 -59.64 14.72
C PRO A 12 45.33 -58.53 14.74
N PRO A 13 45.58 -57.41 15.45
CA PRO A 13 44.58 -56.36 15.63
C PRO A 13 44.21 -55.71 14.29
N ASP A 14 42.90 -55.64 14.07
CA ASP A 14 42.26 -55.02 12.93
C ASP A 14 42.56 -53.50 12.95
N SER A 15 43.35 -53.03 11.99
CA SER A 15 43.59 -51.60 11.81
C SER A 15 42.35 -50.99 11.14
N SER A 16 41.31 -50.75 11.93
CA SER A 16 40.16 -49.97 11.50
C SER A 16 40.61 -48.51 11.30
N GLY A 17 40.87 -48.20 10.03
CA GLY A 17 41.24 -46.87 9.57
C GLY A 17 40.17 -45.84 9.96
N PHE A 18 40.67 -44.68 10.37
CA PHE A 18 39.92 -43.43 10.45
C PHE A 18 39.01 -43.25 9.22
N PRO A 19 37.77 -42.76 9.38
CA PRO A 19 36.92 -42.47 8.24
C PRO A 19 37.66 -41.48 7.34
N ARG A 20 37.88 -41.86 6.08
CA ARG A 20 38.53 -41.02 5.07
C ARG A 20 37.79 -39.68 5.06
N LEU A 21 38.47 -38.61 5.48
CA LEU A 21 38.01 -37.24 5.27
C LEU A 21 37.63 -37.13 3.79
N PHE A 22 36.38 -36.75 3.52
CA PHE A 22 35.90 -36.58 2.16
C PHE A 22 36.89 -35.70 1.39
N HIS A 23 37.39 -36.22 0.26
CA HIS A 23 38.37 -35.53 -0.57
C HIS A 23 37.77 -34.16 -0.98
N PRO A 24 38.52 -33.04 -0.94
CA PRO A 24 37.98 -31.70 -1.20
C PRO A 24 37.24 -31.60 -2.55
N ILE A 25 37.64 -32.43 -3.52
CA ILE A 25 36.97 -32.57 -4.82
C ILE A 25 35.54 -33.12 -4.66
N SER A 26 35.32 -34.11 -3.78
CA SER A 26 33.98 -34.65 -3.49
C SER A 26 33.08 -33.63 -2.77
N LEU A 27 33.63 -32.84 -1.84
CA LEU A 27 32.87 -31.73 -1.24
C LEU A 27 32.50 -30.70 -2.31
N PHE A 28 33.46 -30.32 -3.15
CA PHE A 28 33.23 -29.32 -4.19
C PHE A 28 32.15 -29.78 -5.18
N ILE A 29 32.20 -31.03 -5.64
CA ILE A 29 31.18 -31.61 -6.52
C ILE A 29 29.81 -31.65 -5.83
N PHE A 30 29.75 -32.00 -4.54
CA PHE A 30 28.50 -32.02 -3.78
C PHE A 30 27.91 -30.60 -3.63
N PHE A 31 28.70 -29.62 -3.20
CA PHE A 31 28.24 -28.25 -3.04
C PHE A 31 27.91 -27.58 -4.38
N SER A 32 28.65 -27.88 -5.45
CA SER A 32 28.30 -27.41 -6.80
C SER A 32 26.99 -28.04 -7.29
N GLY A 33 26.75 -29.32 -6.95
CA GLY A 33 25.51 -30.02 -7.27
C GLY A 33 24.31 -29.43 -6.53
N VAL A 34 24.46 -29.14 -5.23
CA VAL A 34 23.43 -28.49 -4.40
C VAL A 34 23.16 -27.06 -4.87
N LEU A 35 24.20 -26.29 -5.20
CA LEU A 35 24.04 -24.94 -5.74
C LEU A 35 23.37 -24.97 -7.11
N ALA A 36 23.74 -25.92 -7.98
CA ALA A 36 23.12 -26.09 -9.28
C ALA A 36 21.64 -26.48 -9.15
N THR A 37 21.29 -27.42 -8.25
CA THR A 37 19.89 -27.77 -8.01
C THR A 37 19.11 -26.63 -7.38
N TYR A 38 19.69 -25.89 -6.44
CA TYR A 38 19.07 -24.70 -5.85
C TYR A 38 18.88 -23.57 -6.88
N CYS A 39 19.86 -23.32 -7.74
CA CYS A 39 19.75 -22.40 -8.86
C CYS A 39 18.69 -22.86 -9.87
N THR A 40 18.59 -24.15 -10.19
CA THR A 40 17.50 -24.65 -11.04
C THR A 40 16.15 -24.50 -10.36
N ILE A 41 16.02 -24.73 -9.05
CA ILE A 41 14.76 -24.52 -8.34
C ILE A 41 14.38 -23.03 -8.37
N ILE A 42 15.30 -22.12 -8.06
CA ILE A 42 15.06 -20.67 -8.15
C ILE A 42 14.72 -20.25 -9.59
N LEU A 43 15.42 -20.74 -10.60
CA LEU A 43 15.17 -20.37 -12.00
C LEU A 43 13.91 -21.04 -12.58
N GLN A 44 13.50 -22.19 -12.06
CA GLN A 44 12.31 -22.93 -12.49
C GLN A 44 11.05 -22.46 -11.74
N GLU A 45 11.21 -21.92 -10.53
CA GLU A 45 10.19 -21.18 -9.78
C GLU A 45 10.12 -19.69 -10.18
N TRP A 46 11.20 -19.13 -10.74
CA TRP A 46 11.18 -17.80 -11.34
C TRP A 46 10.40 -17.83 -12.64
N LYS A 47 9.09 -17.62 -12.53
CA LYS A 47 8.27 -17.16 -13.63
C LYS A 47 8.17 -15.65 -13.51
N PRO A 48 8.42 -14.86 -14.57
CA PRO A 48 7.99 -13.48 -14.58
C PRO A 48 6.49 -13.48 -14.25
N ILE A 49 6.09 -12.65 -13.29
CA ILE A 49 4.68 -12.53 -12.91
C ILE A 49 3.94 -12.10 -14.17
N ASP A 50 3.20 -13.03 -14.74
CA ASP A 50 2.38 -12.77 -15.90
C ASP A 50 1.11 -12.08 -15.40
N TYR A 51 1.10 -10.75 -15.48
CA TYR A 51 -0.05 -9.91 -15.11
C TYR A 51 -1.23 -10.03 -16.09
N SER A 52 -1.27 -11.07 -16.93
CA SER A 52 -2.37 -11.39 -17.83
C SER A 52 -3.57 -12.00 -17.09
N ASN A 53 -4.24 -11.23 -16.23
CA ASN A 53 -5.47 -11.67 -15.58
C ASN A 53 -6.71 -11.22 -16.36
N ILE A 54 -7.20 -12.10 -17.27
CA ILE A 54 -8.53 -12.19 -17.97
C ILE A 54 -8.39 -12.48 -19.49
N GLY A 55 -8.77 -13.67 -19.95
CA GLY A 55 -8.94 -13.96 -21.39
C GLY A 55 -7.67 -14.20 -22.24
N HIS A 56 -6.53 -14.55 -21.65
CA HIS A 56 -5.31 -14.95 -22.39
C HIS A 56 -4.68 -13.89 -23.31
N VAL A 57 -4.90 -12.60 -23.04
CA VAL A 57 -4.28 -11.49 -23.79
C VAL A 57 -3.08 -10.95 -23.01
N LYS A 58 -1.97 -10.67 -23.70
CA LYS A 58 -0.71 -10.21 -23.07
C LYS A 58 -0.81 -8.74 -22.65
N SER A 59 -0.22 -8.37 -21.51
CA SER A 59 -0.14 -6.97 -21.03
C SER A 59 0.41 -5.97 -22.07
N SER A 60 1.26 -6.43 -22.99
CA SER A 60 1.77 -5.63 -24.12
C SER A 60 0.69 -5.20 -25.12
N ASP A 61 -0.41 -5.94 -25.21
CA ASP A 61 -1.51 -5.61 -26.12
C ASP A 61 -2.42 -4.50 -25.54
N PHE A 62 -2.22 -4.16 -24.26
CA PHE A 62 -2.88 -3.05 -23.53
C PHE A 62 -2.07 -1.75 -23.55
N LEU A 63 -0.91 -1.73 -24.24
CA LEU A 63 -0.01 -0.56 -24.39
C LEU A 63 -0.65 0.66 -25.09
N SER A 64 -1.95 0.65 -25.38
CA SER A 64 -2.69 1.87 -25.76
C SER A 64 -2.95 2.80 -24.57
N TYR A 65 -3.01 2.27 -23.34
CA TYR A 65 -3.14 3.09 -22.14
C TYR A 65 -1.77 3.60 -21.71
N GLY A 66 -1.68 4.90 -21.42
CA GLY A 66 -0.51 5.49 -20.79
C GLY A 66 -0.31 4.93 -19.36
N PRO A 67 0.72 5.39 -18.64
CA PRO A 67 0.87 5.05 -17.23
C PRO A 67 -0.39 5.45 -16.44
N ILE A 68 -0.89 4.56 -15.58
CA ILE A 68 -2.05 4.82 -14.73
C ILE A 68 -1.62 4.90 -13.26
N ASP A 69 -1.92 6.02 -12.63
CA ASP A 69 -1.70 6.24 -11.21
C ASP A 69 -3.00 6.09 -10.41
N VAL A 70 -2.88 5.97 -9.10
CA VAL A 70 -4.01 5.96 -8.17
C VAL A 70 -3.84 7.07 -7.16
N VAL A 71 -4.92 7.80 -6.90
CA VAL A 71 -5.00 8.88 -5.92
C VAL A 71 -5.98 8.49 -4.82
N TYR A 72 -5.49 8.48 -3.58
CA TYR A 72 -6.27 8.31 -2.37
C TYR A 72 -6.44 9.63 -1.66
N THR A 73 -7.60 9.83 -1.03
CA THR A 73 -7.78 10.85 0.01
C THR A 73 -7.92 10.16 1.35
N TRP A 74 -7.15 10.59 2.34
CA TRP A 74 -7.22 10.03 3.68
C TRP A 74 -6.95 11.06 4.76
N VAL A 75 -7.68 10.94 5.86
CA VAL A 75 -7.48 11.73 7.08
C VAL A 75 -7.67 10.81 8.29
N ASN A 76 -6.79 10.94 9.28
CA ASN A 76 -6.95 10.26 10.56
C ASN A 76 -8.07 10.91 11.38
N GLY A 77 -9.23 10.26 11.40
CA GLY A 77 -10.35 10.66 12.24
C GLY A 77 -10.07 10.63 13.74
N THR A 78 -9.03 9.95 14.21
CA THR A 78 -8.63 9.98 15.64
C THR A 78 -7.82 11.22 16.01
N ASP A 79 -7.27 11.97 15.06
CA ASP A 79 -6.32 13.05 15.36
C ASP A 79 -7.00 14.25 16.06
N PRO A 80 -6.70 14.51 17.35
CA PRO A 80 -7.33 15.59 18.10
C PRO A 80 -6.91 16.98 17.59
N ARG A 81 -5.73 17.12 16.97
CA ARG A 81 -5.30 18.38 16.36
C ARG A 81 -6.20 18.72 15.18
N TRP A 82 -6.39 17.77 14.28
CA TRP A 82 -7.24 17.92 13.10
C TRP A 82 -8.67 18.27 13.46
N LYS A 83 -9.28 17.56 14.43
CA LYS A 83 -10.65 17.85 14.89
C LYS A 83 -10.81 19.28 15.40
N LYS A 84 -9.89 19.72 16.27
CA LYS A 84 -9.91 21.08 16.83
C LYS A 84 -9.78 22.14 15.75
N GLU A 85 -8.90 21.90 14.78
CA GLU A 85 -8.69 22.82 13.67
C GLU A 85 -9.92 22.90 12.75
N LYS A 86 -10.47 21.75 12.35
CA LYS A 86 -11.71 21.68 11.56
C LYS A 86 -12.87 22.38 12.27
N GLU A 87 -13.08 22.11 13.56
CA GLU A 87 -14.14 22.74 14.36
C GLU A 87 -13.95 24.25 14.48
N PHE A 88 -12.71 24.70 14.70
CA PHE A 88 -12.39 26.13 14.76
C PHE A 88 -12.78 26.84 13.46
N TRP A 89 -12.32 26.34 12.31
CA TRP A 89 -12.60 26.95 11.02
C TRP A 89 -14.06 26.85 10.63
N HIS A 90 -14.74 25.75 10.97
CA HIS A 90 -16.18 25.62 10.76
C HIS A 90 -16.97 26.70 11.50
N LYS A 91 -16.65 26.94 12.77
CA LYS A 91 -17.27 28.01 13.57
C LYS A 91 -16.98 29.40 13.00
N HIS A 92 -15.73 29.65 12.57
CA HIS A 92 -15.35 30.93 11.96
C HIS A 92 -16.10 31.20 10.66
N TRP A 93 -16.25 30.17 9.82
CA TRP A 93 -17.01 30.25 8.58
C TRP A 93 -18.48 30.58 8.84
N ILE A 94 -19.14 29.88 9.76
CA ILE A 94 -20.55 30.13 10.10
C ILE A 94 -20.74 31.55 10.67
N ALA A 95 -19.85 32.00 11.56
CA ALA A 95 -19.91 33.36 12.10
C ALA A 95 -19.78 34.41 11.00
N SER A 96 -18.86 34.19 10.04
CA SER A 96 -18.67 35.10 8.90
C SER A 96 -19.90 35.21 7.99
N LEU A 97 -20.63 34.11 7.81
CA LEU A 97 -21.83 34.07 6.97
C LEU A 97 -23.07 34.62 7.68
N THR A 98 -23.19 34.40 9.00
CA THR A 98 -24.41 34.69 9.77
C THR A 98 -24.35 36.01 10.54
N GLY A 99 -23.16 36.61 10.67
CA GLY A 99 -22.91 37.79 11.51
C GLY A 99 -23.07 37.51 13.01
N GLN A 100 -23.21 36.24 13.41
CA GLN A 100 -23.27 35.84 14.81
C GLN A 100 -21.88 36.01 15.46
N PRO A 101 -21.79 36.42 16.73
CA PRO A 101 -20.52 36.47 17.44
C PRO A 101 -19.90 35.07 17.52
N LEU A 102 -18.57 35.00 17.36
CA LEU A 102 -17.83 33.75 17.58
C LEU A 102 -18.09 33.27 19.02
N PRO A 103 -18.34 31.96 19.24
CA PRO A 103 -18.43 31.44 20.59
C PRO A 103 -17.09 31.67 21.30
N VAL A 104 -17.15 32.24 22.51
CA VAL A 104 -15.96 32.59 23.29
C VAL A 104 -15.19 31.31 23.62
N TRP A 105 -13.93 31.24 23.19
CA TRP A 105 -13.05 30.11 23.48
C TRP A 105 -12.95 29.89 25.01
N GLY A 106 -13.46 28.75 25.49
CA GLY A 106 -13.44 28.38 26.91
C GLY A 106 -14.80 28.47 27.61
N GLU A 107 -15.84 28.98 26.95
CA GLU A 107 -17.21 28.82 27.43
C GLU A 107 -17.73 27.47 26.92
N GLN A 108 -17.96 26.55 27.86
CA GLN A 108 -18.52 25.23 27.58
C GLN A 108 -19.99 25.43 27.22
N GLU A 109 -20.25 25.86 25.99
CA GLU A 109 -21.61 26.00 25.49
C GLU A 109 -22.22 24.60 25.43
N THR A 110 -23.03 24.31 26.44
CA THR A 110 -24.16 23.38 26.41
C THR A 110 -25.21 23.92 25.44
N LEU A 111 -24.80 24.24 24.20
CA LEU A 111 -25.73 24.30 23.10
C LEU A 111 -26.11 22.85 22.84
N ASP A 112 -27.17 22.42 23.52
CA ASP A 112 -27.97 21.26 23.16
C ASP A 112 -28.52 21.50 21.75
N ILE A 113 -27.66 21.34 20.75
CA ILE A 113 -28.09 21.08 19.38
C ILE A 113 -28.84 19.77 19.51
N LYS A 114 -30.17 19.89 19.49
CA LYS A 114 -31.12 18.78 19.56
C LYS A 114 -30.93 17.92 18.30
N GLY A 115 -29.94 17.05 18.39
CA GLY A 115 -29.32 16.35 17.27
C GLY A 115 -28.03 15.67 17.69
N LYS A 116 -27.91 15.27 18.98
CA LYS A 116 -26.94 14.24 19.39
C LYS A 116 -27.45 12.92 18.84
N ASP A 117 -27.38 12.79 17.53
CA ASP A 117 -27.52 11.54 16.84
C ASP A 117 -26.36 10.63 17.29
N ASP A 118 -26.62 9.34 17.39
CA ASP A 118 -25.61 8.30 17.68
C ASP A 118 -24.46 8.28 16.65
N SER A 119 -24.52 9.19 15.66
CA SER A 119 -23.56 9.46 14.61
C SER A 119 -22.20 9.97 15.11
N ASN A 120 -22.14 10.51 16.33
CA ASN A 120 -20.98 11.19 16.93
C ASN A 120 -20.37 10.41 18.11
N SER A 121 -20.66 9.11 18.22
CA SER A 121 -20.08 8.22 19.23
C SER A 121 -18.59 7.98 18.96
N ASP A 122 -17.78 7.83 20.02
CA ASP A 122 -16.33 7.55 19.96
C ASP A 122 -15.95 6.40 19.02
N ASN A 123 -16.89 5.50 18.74
CA ASN A 123 -16.74 4.39 17.80
C ASN A 123 -16.53 4.82 16.34
N ARG A 124 -17.01 5.99 15.90
CA ARG A 124 -16.82 6.50 14.52
C ARG A 124 -15.48 7.16 14.27
N PHE A 125 -14.77 7.53 15.33
CA PHE A 125 -13.44 8.10 15.20
C PHE A 125 -12.34 7.06 15.25
N ARG A 126 -12.68 5.78 15.45
CA ARG A 126 -11.70 4.70 15.44
C ARG A 126 -11.13 4.56 14.04
N ASP A 127 -9.83 4.82 13.89
CA ASP A 127 -9.10 4.48 12.67
C ASP A 127 -9.14 2.95 12.55
N ASN A 128 -9.96 2.46 11.62
CA ASN A 128 -10.14 1.03 11.35
C ASN A 128 -9.02 0.46 10.47
N GLU A 129 -7.96 1.24 10.23
CA GLU A 129 -6.91 0.92 9.27
C GLU A 129 -7.46 0.68 7.86
N GLU A 130 -8.58 1.32 7.50
CA GLU A 130 -9.28 1.13 6.20
C GLU A 130 -8.31 1.36 5.02
N LEU A 131 -7.57 2.47 5.04
CA LEU A 131 -6.53 2.76 4.04
C LEU A 131 -5.50 1.62 3.92
N ARG A 132 -5.11 0.98 5.04
CA ARG A 132 -4.12 -0.11 5.04
C ARG A 132 -4.65 -1.31 4.26
N TYR A 133 -5.91 -1.69 4.51
CA TYR A 133 -6.54 -2.80 3.81
C TYR A 133 -6.83 -2.45 2.35
N SER A 134 -7.18 -1.20 2.06
CA SER A 134 -7.43 -0.71 0.70
C SER A 134 -6.16 -0.80 -0.15
N LEU A 135 -5.04 -0.25 0.33
CA LEU A 135 -3.75 -0.32 -0.37
C LEU A 135 -3.29 -1.75 -0.61
N ARG A 136 -3.47 -2.65 0.36
CA ARG A 136 -3.15 -4.09 0.19
C ARG A 136 -4.04 -4.76 -0.85
N SER A 137 -5.31 -4.38 -0.91
CA SER A 137 -6.22 -4.89 -1.94
C SER A 137 -5.82 -4.39 -3.32
N LEU A 138 -5.39 -3.13 -3.42
CA LEU A 138 -4.90 -2.52 -4.65
C LEU A 138 -3.64 -3.23 -5.15
N GLU A 139 -2.64 -3.41 -4.29
CA GLU A 139 -1.39 -4.11 -4.64
C GLU A 139 -1.66 -5.54 -5.13
N LYS A 140 -2.63 -6.23 -4.53
CA LYS A 140 -3.00 -7.61 -4.89
C LYS A 140 -3.79 -7.70 -6.21
N TYR A 141 -4.72 -6.78 -6.44
CA TYR A 141 -5.73 -6.93 -7.49
C TYR A 141 -5.54 -5.99 -8.69
N ALA A 142 -4.74 -4.94 -8.56
CA ALA A 142 -4.40 -3.99 -9.62
C ALA A 142 -2.87 -3.75 -9.71
N PRO A 143 -2.06 -4.80 -9.99
CA PRO A 143 -0.61 -4.68 -10.01
C PRO A 143 -0.05 -3.85 -11.18
N TRP A 144 -0.90 -3.49 -12.13
CA TRP A 144 -0.59 -2.64 -13.28
C TRP A 144 -0.51 -1.14 -12.94
N VAL A 145 -0.92 -0.73 -11.73
CA VAL A 145 -0.79 0.65 -11.25
C VAL A 145 0.68 1.05 -11.17
N ARG A 146 1.01 2.20 -11.76
CA ARG A 146 2.38 2.75 -11.78
C ARG A 146 2.75 3.31 -10.41
N HIS A 147 1.96 4.26 -9.92
CA HIS A 147 2.26 5.03 -8.70
C HIS A 147 1.00 5.31 -7.88
N ILE A 148 1.15 5.39 -6.56
CA ILE A 148 0.05 5.67 -5.63
C ILE A 148 0.34 6.99 -4.91
N TYR A 149 -0.58 7.94 -5.03
CA TYR A 149 -0.56 9.21 -4.29
C TYR A 149 -1.58 9.15 -3.16
N VAL A 150 -1.15 9.48 -1.94
CA VAL A 150 -2.04 9.59 -0.78
C VAL A 150 -2.11 11.06 -0.38
N VAL A 151 -3.26 11.69 -0.64
CA VAL A 151 -3.53 13.07 -0.30
C VAL A 151 -4.04 13.15 1.14
N THR A 152 -3.30 13.87 1.99
CA THR A 152 -3.60 14.00 3.42
C THR A 152 -3.58 15.45 3.89
N ASP A 153 -4.03 15.70 5.12
CA ASP A 153 -3.83 16.98 5.81
C ASP A 153 -2.50 17.04 6.58
N GLY A 154 -1.42 16.55 5.98
CA GLY A 154 -0.09 16.50 6.60
C GLY A 154 0.12 15.37 7.60
N GLN A 155 -0.86 14.50 7.75
CA GLN A 155 -0.77 13.29 8.56
C GLN A 155 -0.11 12.16 7.75
N ILE A 156 0.62 11.31 8.46
CA ILE A 156 1.33 10.16 7.90
C ILE A 156 0.90 8.92 8.69
N PRO A 157 0.31 7.89 8.05
CA PRO A 157 -0.01 6.65 8.74
C PRO A 157 1.27 5.98 9.25
N SER A 158 1.31 5.60 10.53
CA SER A 158 2.52 5.04 11.17
C SER A 158 2.97 3.70 10.61
N TRP A 159 2.05 2.97 9.98
CA TRP A 159 2.29 1.66 9.38
C TRP A 159 2.73 1.75 7.91
N LEU A 160 2.67 2.93 7.29
CA LEU A 160 2.96 3.12 5.88
C LEU A 160 4.48 3.26 5.68
N ASP A 161 5.03 2.46 4.78
CA ASP A 161 6.43 2.55 4.38
C ASP A 161 6.63 3.75 3.45
N ILE A 162 7.21 4.83 3.99
CA ILE A 162 7.48 6.08 3.26
C ILE A 162 8.70 5.99 2.35
N GLU A 163 9.53 4.95 2.47
CA GLU A 163 10.72 4.74 1.64
C GLU A 163 10.38 4.03 0.31
N SER A 164 9.14 3.54 0.17
CA SER A 164 8.67 2.88 -1.05
C SER A 164 8.61 3.87 -2.21
N SER A 165 9.31 3.56 -3.30
CA SER A 165 9.30 4.37 -4.51
C SER A 165 7.95 4.37 -5.25
N LYS A 166 7.00 3.51 -4.86
CA LYS A 166 5.67 3.39 -5.49
C LYS A 166 4.60 4.25 -4.82
N ILE A 167 4.88 4.83 -3.65
CA ILE A 167 3.89 5.57 -2.86
C ILE A 167 4.43 6.95 -2.55
N SER A 168 3.59 7.99 -2.66
CA SER A 168 3.93 9.35 -2.26
C SER A 168 2.81 9.98 -1.46
N ILE A 169 3.16 10.54 -0.31
CA ILE A 169 2.22 11.27 0.54
C ILE A 169 2.29 12.74 0.14
N ILE A 170 1.16 13.28 -0.28
CA ILE A 170 1.03 14.67 -0.71
C ILE A 170 0.10 15.38 0.26
N LYS A 171 0.50 16.55 0.75
CA LYS A 171 -0.42 17.37 1.51
C LYS A 171 -1.42 18.03 0.57
N HIS A 172 -2.69 18.04 0.94
CA HIS A 172 -3.71 18.70 0.11
C HIS A 172 -3.43 20.20 -0.08
N GLU A 173 -2.72 20.87 0.85
CA GLU A 173 -2.29 22.26 0.66
C GLU A 173 -1.48 22.47 -0.64
N VAL A 174 -0.76 21.44 -1.11
CA VAL A 174 0.10 21.51 -2.30
C VAL A 174 -0.72 21.60 -3.59
N ILE A 175 -1.83 20.86 -3.66
CA ILE A 175 -2.65 20.73 -4.88
C ILE A 175 -3.50 21.98 -5.16
N PHE A 176 -3.77 22.82 -4.16
CA PHE A 176 -4.52 24.06 -4.36
C PHE A 176 -3.64 25.12 -5.04
N THR A 177 -4.03 25.54 -6.25
CA THR A 177 -3.35 26.64 -6.98
C THR A 177 -3.47 27.95 -6.21
N ASN A 178 -4.65 28.27 -5.69
CA ASN A 178 -4.88 29.47 -4.89
C ASN A 178 -4.84 29.15 -3.38
N LYS A 179 -3.79 29.62 -2.71
CA LYS A 179 -3.62 29.43 -1.27
C LYS A 179 -4.62 30.20 -0.41
N SER A 180 -5.32 31.21 -0.96
CA SER A 180 -6.34 31.94 -0.22
C SER A 180 -7.61 31.13 0.08
N HIS A 181 -7.77 29.96 -0.57
CA HIS A 181 -8.89 29.04 -0.31
C HIS A 181 -8.60 28.08 0.85
N LEU A 182 -7.36 28.08 1.37
CA LEU A 182 -6.98 27.27 2.52
C LEU A 182 -7.28 28.01 3.83
N PRO A 183 -7.60 27.29 4.92
CA PRO A 183 -7.68 25.83 5.00
C PRO A 183 -9.03 25.28 4.52
N VAL A 184 -9.02 24.06 3.97
CA VAL A 184 -10.20 23.40 3.40
C VAL A 184 -10.35 21.99 3.97
N PHE A 185 -11.55 21.70 4.48
CA PHE A 185 -11.89 20.39 5.07
C PHE A 185 -13.01 19.67 4.30
N SER A 186 -13.37 20.19 3.13
CA SER A 186 -14.44 19.68 2.27
C SER A 186 -13.85 18.70 1.27
N SER A 187 -14.26 17.43 1.32
CA SER A 187 -13.77 16.39 0.40
C SER A 187 -14.02 16.77 -1.07
N PRO A 188 -15.21 17.23 -1.48
CA PRO A 188 -15.42 17.65 -2.86
C PRO A 188 -14.43 18.73 -3.32
N ALA A 189 -14.15 19.72 -2.48
CA ALA A 189 -13.20 20.79 -2.85
C ALA A 189 -11.77 20.26 -3.06
N ILE A 190 -11.37 19.26 -2.29
CA ILE A 190 -10.06 18.58 -2.45
C ILE A 190 -10.07 17.72 -3.72
N GLU A 191 -11.14 16.94 -3.94
CA GLU A 191 -11.34 16.09 -5.11
C GLU A 191 -11.23 16.87 -6.44
N TRP A 192 -11.78 18.08 -6.48
CA TRP A 192 -11.71 18.98 -7.64
C TRP A 192 -10.29 19.45 -8.01
N ASN A 193 -9.30 19.25 -7.14
CA ASN A 193 -7.92 19.73 -7.36
C ASN A 193 -6.90 18.58 -7.45
N LEU A 194 -7.32 17.31 -7.43
CA LEU A 194 -6.39 16.15 -7.43
C LEU A 194 -5.52 16.08 -8.69
N ASP A 195 -5.98 16.63 -9.80
CA ASP A 195 -5.25 16.75 -11.06
C ASP A 195 -3.97 17.59 -10.94
N ASN A 196 -3.88 18.48 -9.95
CA ASN A 196 -2.71 19.34 -9.72
C ASN A 196 -1.58 18.63 -8.96
N ILE A 197 -1.67 17.32 -8.70
CA ILE A 197 -0.61 16.55 -8.03
C ILE A 197 0.66 16.54 -8.91
N PRO A 198 1.81 16.99 -8.40
CA PRO A 198 3.06 16.96 -9.16
C PRO A 198 3.47 15.53 -9.54
N GLY A 199 3.66 15.28 -10.83
CA GLY A 199 4.09 13.97 -11.35
C GLY A 199 2.95 12.96 -11.59
N LEU A 200 1.69 13.36 -11.35
CA LEU A 200 0.53 12.54 -11.67
C LEU A 200 0.44 12.30 -13.18
N SER A 201 0.12 11.06 -13.59
CA SER A 201 -0.17 10.76 -14.99
C SER A 201 -1.47 11.42 -15.46
N GLU A 202 -1.58 11.67 -16.77
CA GLU A 202 -2.82 12.12 -17.41
C GLU A 202 -4.00 11.17 -17.18
N MET A 203 -3.70 9.90 -16.87
CA MET A 203 -4.66 8.86 -16.55
C MET A 203 -4.50 8.46 -15.10
N PHE A 204 -5.49 8.71 -14.26
CA PHE A 204 -5.47 8.25 -12.87
C PHE A 204 -6.84 7.76 -12.40
N LEU A 205 -6.81 6.91 -11.39
CA LEU A 205 -7.99 6.48 -10.65
C LEU A 205 -8.05 7.21 -9.31
N TYR A 206 -9.24 7.69 -8.96
CA TYR A 206 -9.53 8.17 -7.62
C TYR A 206 -10.19 7.05 -6.81
N LEU A 207 -9.68 6.78 -5.62
CA LEU A 207 -10.25 5.83 -4.66
C LEU A 207 -10.33 6.49 -3.28
N ASN A 208 -11.47 6.33 -2.60
CA ASN A 208 -11.52 6.61 -1.16
C ASN A 208 -10.78 5.52 -0.38
N ASP A 209 -10.43 5.84 0.86
CA ASP A 209 -9.75 4.94 1.80
C ASP A 209 -10.61 3.73 2.22
N ASP A 210 -11.93 3.82 2.09
CA ASP A 210 -12.91 2.76 2.36
C ASP A 210 -13.25 1.88 1.13
N VAL A 211 -12.57 2.09 0.00
CA VAL A 211 -12.77 1.29 -1.22
C VAL A 211 -11.82 0.09 -1.23
N PHE A 212 -12.37 -1.12 -1.40
CA PHE A 212 -11.58 -2.35 -1.47
C PHE A 212 -11.83 -3.08 -2.78
N LEU A 213 -10.75 -3.56 -3.39
CA LEU A 213 -10.85 -4.49 -4.51
C LEU A 213 -11.09 -5.91 -3.98
N GLY A 214 -12.16 -6.56 -4.43
CA GLY A 214 -12.53 -7.92 -4.01
C GLY A 214 -11.99 -9.02 -4.93
N SER A 215 -11.66 -8.67 -6.17
CA SER A 215 -11.19 -9.56 -7.22
C SER A 215 -10.15 -8.85 -8.09
N PRO A 216 -9.32 -9.58 -8.84
CA PRO A 216 -8.39 -8.96 -9.78
C PRO A 216 -9.15 -8.11 -10.81
N VAL A 217 -8.66 -6.89 -11.05
CA VAL A 217 -9.27 -5.90 -11.95
C VAL A 217 -8.31 -5.48 -13.05
N ARG A 218 -8.85 -4.92 -14.12
CA ARG A 218 -8.15 -4.39 -15.29
C ARG A 218 -8.43 -2.92 -15.50
N PRO A 219 -7.58 -2.20 -16.24
CA PRO A 219 -7.88 -0.84 -16.66
C PRO A 219 -9.24 -0.70 -17.35
N GLU A 220 -9.63 -1.69 -18.17
CA GLU A 220 -10.91 -1.67 -18.92
C GLU A 220 -12.15 -1.80 -18.04
N ASP A 221 -12.01 -2.30 -16.80
CA ASP A 221 -13.13 -2.40 -15.86
C ASP A 221 -13.57 -1.01 -15.37
N PHE A 222 -12.71 0.01 -15.54
CA PHE A 222 -12.98 1.39 -15.14
C PHE A 222 -13.50 2.19 -16.34
N HIS A 223 -14.80 2.46 -16.35
CA HIS A 223 -15.46 3.24 -17.41
C HIS A 223 -15.09 4.73 -17.41
N VAL A 224 -14.63 5.25 -16.27
CA VAL A 224 -14.13 6.64 -16.13
C VAL A 224 -12.75 6.56 -15.52
N ILE A 225 -11.75 6.81 -16.37
CA ILE A 225 -10.43 7.23 -15.92
C ILE A 225 -10.49 8.75 -15.97
N LEU A 226 -10.14 9.43 -14.88
CA LEU A 226 -10.11 10.90 -14.89
C LEU A 226 -8.97 11.31 -15.82
N ILE A 227 -9.35 11.79 -17.01
CA ILE A 227 -8.44 12.34 -18.01
C ILE A 227 -8.66 13.84 -17.99
N TRP A 228 -7.65 14.60 -17.56
CA TRP A 228 -7.64 16.04 -17.73
C TRP A 228 -6.33 16.46 -18.37
N GLY A 229 -6.45 17.10 -19.53
CA GLY A 229 -5.33 17.64 -20.27
C GLY A 229 -5.82 18.83 -21.08
N THR A 230 -5.11 19.95 -21.02
CA THR A 230 -5.25 21.00 -22.01
C THR A 230 -4.81 20.44 -23.34
N VAL A 231 -5.74 20.30 -24.28
CA VAL A 231 -5.38 20.18 -25.69
C VAL A 231 -4.77 21.52 -26.09
N ASP A 232 -3.45 21.63 -26.05
CA ASP A 232 -2.76 22.74 -26.69
C ASP A 232 -2.94 22.58 -28.20
N VAL A 233 -4.01 23.20 -28.71
CA VAL A 233 -4.18 23.42 -30.14
C VAL A 233 -3.19 24.52 -30.52
N THR A 234 -2.00 24.11 -30.94
CA THR A 234 -1.08 24.96 -31.71
C THR A 234 -1.25 24.73 -33.20
#